data_AF-A0A2G8JZZ0-F1
#
_entry.id   AF-A0A2G8JZZ0-F1
#
_cell.length_a   1.000
_cell.length_b   1.000
_cell.length_c   1.000
_cell.angle_alpha   90.00
_cell.angle_beta   90.00
_cell.angle_gamma   90.00
#
_symmetry.space_group_name_H-M   'P 1'
#
loop_
_entity.id
_entity.type
_entity.pdbx_description
1 polymer ?
#
loop_
_entity_poly.entity_id
_entity_poly.type
_entity_poly.pdbx_seq_one_letter_code
_entity_poly.pdbx_strand_id
1 'polypeptide(L)'
;MTSNYLLGVAFFIAIALPTSYSGSSLSCPEELSVKEGSTQVVNCSLTTSTLTELYWFVGNSTSSLPIAQLVSGVRHVWPVQHYDISDDGSLIIESVGRNQTGPYTILHFMEDDEKEQDTVFINLIGEPCPMIDQCNSCEDCVIQATEDLILLTCTITSPTTEKISPIWTYNNGSIIQGRIHEERLSDNSWNVSVSLHIQSLKCGLTVLLCSSSIRGHDKTVKDARVNVTFVSCDDLEIPNDGNDPILIVTCVIAIVMIVTTTLLIALYCGRSCNRKTKNEDEVGKEDEDLKEIEPLIDRFLKTQLQIVTPKGERKEMSAASFFNSDVEWKNTKRIIFVGDILTEETPIVKQANSMCSKENYDETLFIVDLKELNFEADFAKEIHKQLPPNSKYSLGEVNDMLSSKCWLILDGGGKPLELPKPPDLEEDVDVDKLTTFDMLCRNENDLLRVWVTSLPSDPSNYFKAYTKIYFPKSNENETQSSITNL
;
A
#
# COMPACT_ATOMS: atom_id res chain seq x y z
N MET A 1 23.02 67.69 62.37
CA MET A 1 21.57 67.42 62.40
C MET A 1 21.09 67.47 60.96
N THR A 2 21.11 66.39 60.16
CA THR A 2 20.14 65.26 60.09
C THR A 2 18.69 65.76 60.05
N SER A 3 17.78 65.36 59.15
CA SER A 3 17.77 64.42 58.02
C SER A 3 16.35 64.44 57.40
N ASN A 4 16.18 63.80 56.22
CA ASN A 4 14.93 63.25 55.64
C ASN A 4 13.99 64.28 54.97
N TYR A 5 13.45 64.09 53.77
CA TYR A 5 13.05 62.87 53.05
C TYR A 5 13.23 63.05 51.53
N LEU A 6 13.93 62.10 50.91
CA LEU A 6 13.96 61.93 49.45
C LEU A 6 12.92 60.86 49.09
N LEU A 7 11.93 61.22 48.27
CA LEU A 7 10.98 60.29 47.67
C LEU A 7 11.73 59.34 46.73
N GLY A 8 11.88 58.09 47.14
CA GLY A 8 12.28 56.98 46.27
C GLY A 8 11.04 56.18 45.86
N VAL A 9 10.53 56.44 44.66
CA VAL A 9 9.56 55.56 44.00
C VAL A 9 10.37 54.43 43.37
N ALA A 10 10.41 53.27 44.03
CA ALA A 10 10.95 52.04 43.46
C ALA A 10 9.80 51.29 42.76
N PHE A 11 9.77 51.38 41.43
CA PHE A 11 8.99 50.48 40.58
C PHE A 11 9.74 49.14 40.52
N PHE A 12 9.25 48.12 41.22
CA PHE A 12 9.66 46.74 40.97
C PHE A 12 8.94 46.24 39.71
N ILE A 13 9.60 46.33 38.56
CA ILE A 13 9.24 45.50 37.41
C ILE A 13 9.87 44.14 37.69
N ALA A 14 9.06 43.21 38.21
CA ALA A 14 9.39 41.79 38.18
C ALA A 14 9.34 41.36 36.71
N ILE A 15 10.49 41.40 36.05
CA ILE A 15 10.67 40.73 34.76
C ILE A 15 10.67 39.24 35.10
N ALA A 16 9.52 38.59 34.90
CA ALA A 16 9.48 37.15 34.74
C ALA A 16 10.32 36.83 33.49
N LEU A 17 11.59 36.51 33.70
CA LEU A 17 12.40 35.87 32.69
C LEU A 17 11.66 34.57 32.34
N PRO A 18 11.26 34.34 31.08
CA PRO A 18 10.85 33.00 30.69
C PRO A 18 12.07 32.12 30.94
N THR A 19 12.00 31.28 31.97
CA THR A 19 12.89 30.15 32.11
C THR A 19 12.61 29.30 30.88
N SER A 20 13.43 29.49 29.85
CA SER A 20 13.49 28.62 28.69
C SER A 20 13.99 27.31 29.27
N TYR A 21 13.05 26.48 29.68
CA TYR A 21 13.33 25.09 29.98
C TYR A 21 13.74 24.52 28.63
N SER A 22 15.06 24.38 28.41
CA SER A 22 15.56 23.55 27.31
C SER A 22 15.26 22.11 27.68
N GLY A 23 13.99 21.71 27.56
CA GLY A 23 13.63 20.31 27.42
C GLY A 23 14.43 19.78 26.24
N SER A 24 15.14 18.67 26.42
CA SER A 24 15.85 18.03 25.33
C SER A 24 14.81 17.57 24.31
N SER A 25 14.78 18.21 23.14
CA SER A 25 13.95 17.77 22.03
C SER A 25 14.45 16.41 21.55
N LEU A 26 13.53 15.46 21.36
CA LEU A 26 13.76 14.18 20.70
C LEU A 26 14.53 14.39 19.39
N SER A 27 15.67 13.72 19.25
CA SER A 27 16.50 13.80 18.05
C SER A 27 17.19 12.48 17.76
N CYS A 28 16.64 11.78 16.77
CA CYS A 28 17.19 10.55 16.23
C CYS A 28 18.20 10.85 15.11
N PRO A 29 19.14 9.92 14.84
CA PRO A 29 19.86 9.94 13.57
C PRO A 29 18.88 9.72 12.41
N GLU A 30 19.04 10.45 11.30
CA GLU A 30 18.20 10.27 10.11
C GLU A 30 18.37 8.86 9.53
N GLU A 31 19.61 8.37 9.46
CA GLU A 31 19.94 7.06 8.90
C GLU A 31 21.00 6.30 9.71
N LEU A 32 20.87 4.98 9.76
CA LEU A 32 21.82 4.05 10.38
C LEU A 32 22.16 2.92 9.40
N SER A 33 23.45 2.78 9.08
CA SER A 33 23.95 1.68 8.27
C SER A 33 24.48 0.56 9.16
N VAL A 34 23.97 -0.66 9.00
CA VAL A 34 24.20 -1.79 9.92
C VAL A 34 24.58 -3.06 9.18
N LYS A 35 25.42 -3.90 9.77
CA LYS A 35 25.83 -5.16 9.15
C LYS A 35 24.78 -6.25 9.38
N GLU A 36 24.54 -7.11 8.39
CA GLU A 36 23.63 -8.24 8.55
C GLU A 36 24.07 -9.16 9.71
N GLY A 37 23.10 -9.56 10.55
CA GLY A 37 23.30 -10.37 11.75
C GLY A 37 23.89 -9.62 12.96
N SER A 38 24.15 -8.31 12.85
CA SER A 38 24.61 -7.50 13.98
C SER A 38 23.46 -7.06 14.89
N THR A 39 23.77 -6.70 16.14
CA THR A 39 22.82 -6.02 17.02
C THR A 39 23.01 -4.51 16.88
N GLN A 40 21.94 -3.79 16.56
CA GLN A 40 21.95 -2.33 16.44
C GLN A 40 21.22 -1.68 17.61
N VAL A 41 21.77 -0.57 18.11
CA VAL A 41 21.10 0.30 19.08
C VAL A 41 20.76 1.62 18.39
N VAL A 42 19.48 2.00 18.40
CA VAL A 42 18.98 3.28 17.91
C VAL A 42 18.80 4.20 19.11
N ASN A 43 19.68 5.18 19.25
CA ASN A 43 19.64 6.16 20.32
C ASN A 43 19.17 7.51 19.77
N CYS A 44 18.11 8.07 20.37
CA CYS A 44 17.51 9.35 19.99
C CYS A 44 17.80 10.48 20.98
N SER A 45 18.95 10.43 21.65
CA SER A 45 19.46 11.47 22.55
C SER A 45 18.50 11.86 23.69
N LEU A 46 17.68 10.90 24.14
CA LEU A 46 16.74 11.11 25.22
C LEU A 46 17.47 11.18 26.56
N THR A 47 17.14 12.19 27.36
CA THR A 47 17.65 12.28 28.73
C THR A 47 16.73 11.56 29.70
N THR A 48 17.28 10.68 30.53
CA THR A 48 16.53 9.79 31.43
C THR A 48 15.65 10.51 32.45
N SER A 49 15.84 11.81 32.67
CA SER A 49 15.08 12.63 33.60
C SER A 49 13.69 13.05 33.09
N THR A 50 13.36 12.86 31.81
CA THR A 50 12.08 13.29 31.19
C THR A 50 11.30 12.15 30.54
N LEU A 51 11.66 10.89 30.83
CA LEU A 51 11.03 9.71 30.24
C LEU A 51 9.78 9.31 31.04
N THR A 52 8.63 9.85 30.65
CA THR A 52 7.31 9.44 31.16
C THR A 52 6.81 8.21 30.42
N GLU A 53 6.59 8.32 29.11
CA GLU A 53 6.14 7.22 28.26
C GLU A 53 6.74 7.30 26.86
N LEU A 54 7.20 6.17 26.34
CA LEU A 54 7.84 6.08 25.03
C LEU A 54 7.39 4.83 24.29
N TYR A 55 7.19 4.97 22.98
CA TYR A 55 6.69 3.91 22.10
C TYR A 55 7.51 3.87 20.81
N TRP A 56 7.92 2.68 20.41
CA TRP A 56 8.61 2.41 19.14
C TRP A 56 7.71 1.65 18.17
N PHE A 57 7.73 2.06 16.91
CA PHE A 57 6.93 1.48 15.83
C PHE A 57 7.84 1.11 14.64
N VAL A 58 7.42 0.08 13.90
CA VAL A 58 8.01 -0.22 12.59
C VAL A 58 7.24 0.58 11.53
N GLY A 59 7.95 1.21 10.61
CA GLY A 59 7.37 2.07 9.59
C GLY A 59 7.40 3.55 9.97
N ASN A 60 6.78 4.39 9.13
CA ASN A 60 6.63 5.84 9.34
C ASN A 60 5.38 6.21 10.16
N SER A 61 4.52 5.23 10.47
CA SER A 61 3.21 5.47 11.08
C SER A 61 3.14 4.93 12.50
N THR A 62 2.52 5.71 13.39
CA THR A 62 2.18 5.34 14.75
C THR A 62 0.79 4.70 14.88
N SER A 63 0.14 4.40 13.74
CA SER A 63 -1.18 3.73 13.70
C SER A 63 -1.12 2.22 13.96
N SER A 64 0.08 1.64 13.95
CA SER A 64 0.31 0.22 14.22
C SER A 64 0.50 -0.03 15.72
N LEU A 65 0.54 -1.31 16.14
CA LEU A 65 0.92 -1.66 17.51
C LEU A 65 2.41 -1.39 17.73
N PRO A 66 2.82 -0.83 18.89
CA PRO A 66 4.21 -0.60 19.19
C PRO A 66 4.98 -1.93 19.33
N ILE A 67 6.20 -1.97 18.79
CA ILE A 67 7.10 -3.13 18.92
C ILE A 67 7.79 -3.16 20.29
N ALA A 68 8.03 -1.98 20.87
CA ALA A 68 8.58 -1.81 22.19
C ALA A 68 8.03 -0.54 22.83
N GLN A 69 7.86 -0.55 24.14
CA GLN A 69 7.41 0.62 24.91
C GLN A 69 8.10 0.65 26.28
N LEU A 70 8.32 1.86 26.77
CA LEU A 70 8.82 2.16 28.11
C LEU A 70 7.81 3.06 28.80
N VAL A 71 7.06 2.52 29.76
CA VAL A 71 5.98 3.23 30.46
C VAL A 71 6.30 3.26 31.94
N SER A 72 6.51 4.45 32.51
CA SER A 72 6.88 4.60 33.93
C SER A 72 8.10 3.75 34.34
N GLY A 73 9.10 3.64 33.46
CA GLY A 73 10.29 2.82 33.68
C GLY A 73 10.10 1.32 33.51
N VAL A 74 8.90 0.85 33.15
CA VAL A 74 8.61 -0.56 32.87
C VAL A 74 8.73 -0.80 31.37
N ARG A 75 9.57 -1.75 31.00
CA ARG A 75 9.79 -2.18 29.61
C ARG A 75 8.73 -3.19 29.21
N HIS A 76 8.05 -2.95 28.09
CA HIS A 76 7.22 -3.94 27.44
C HIS A 76 7.66 -4.10 25.99
N VAL A 77 7.98 -5.32 25.60
CA VAL A 77 8.42 -5.66 24.26
C VAL A 77 7.45 -6.69 23.73
N TRP A 78 6.86 -6.41 22.56
CA TRP A 78 5.95 -7.38 21.96
C TRP A 78 6.72 -8.64 21.57
N PRO A 79 6.16 -9.86 21.71
CA PRO A 79 6.85 -11.11 21.44
C PRO A 79 7.18 -11.26 19.95
N VAL A 80 8.23 -10.57 19.53
CA VAL A 80 8.90 -10.67 18.24
C VAL A 80 10.39 -10.72 18.61
N GLN A 81 11.07 -11.82 18.26
CA GLN A 81 12.36 -12.22 18.82
C GLN A 81 13.56 -11.30 18.48
N HIS A 82 13.32 -10.11 17.93
CA HIS A 82 14.35 -9.24 17.36
C HIS A 82 14.44 -7.86 17.99
N TYR A 83 13.57 -7.53 18.95
CA TYR A 83 13.50 -6.19 19.52
C TYR A 83 13.69 -6.24 21.03
N ASP A 84 14.32 -5.20 21.58
CA ASP A 84 14.36 -4.90 23.00
C ASP A 84 14.45 -3.37 23.17
N ILE A 85 14.31 -2.88 24.40
CA ILE A 85 14.39 -1.46 24.74
C ILE A 85 15.28 -1.27 25.97
N SER A 86 16.19 -0.30 25.92
CA SER A 86 17.03 0.05 27.06
C SER A 86 16.30 0.96 28.06
N ASP A 87 16.91 1.16 29.23
CA ASP A 87 16.36 2.03 30.28
C ASP A 87 16.29 3.51 29.87
N ASP A 88 17.07 3.93 28.88
CA ASP A 88 17.03 5.28 28.31
C ASP A 88 16.05 5.42 27.13
N GLY A 89 15.27 4.36 26.84
CA GLY A 89 14.30 4.37 25.75
C GLY A 89 14.88 4.11 24.36
N SER A 90 16.18 3.82 24.23
CA SER A 90 16.78 3.43 22.94
C SER A 90 16.24 2.07 22.47
N LEU A 91 15.95 1.95 21.18
CA LEU A 91 15.55 0.69 20.58
C LEU A 91 16.76 -0.18 20.31
N ILE A 92 16.69 -1.44 20.73
CA ILE A 92 17.69 -2.47 20.45
C ILE A 92 17.09 -3.43 19.42
N ILE A 93 17.79 -3.63 18.30
CA ILE A 93 17.39 -4.56 17.25
C ILE A 93 18.44 -5.67 17.18
N GLU A 94 18.05 -6.88 17.56
CA GLU A 94 18.92 -8.05 17.59
C GLU A 94 18.92 -8.78 16.25
N SER A 95 20.12 -9.18 15.81
CA SER A 95 20.32 -9.95 14.58
C SER A 95 19.67 -9.27 13.36
N VAL A 96 20.02 -8.01 13.10
CA VAL A 96 19.44 -7.21 12.02
C VAL A 96 19.57 -7.94 10.69
N GLY A 97 18.44 -8.28 10.08
CA GLY A 97 18.34 -8.83 8.74
C GLY A 97 17.54 -7.91 7.81
N ARG A 98 17.24 -8.39 6.60
CA ARG A 98 16.47 -7.62 5.60
C ARG A 98 15.07 -7.23 6.05
N ASN A 99 14.46 -8.04 6.91
CA ASN A 99 13.12 -7.78 7.44
C ASN A 99 13.12 -6.71 8.54
N GLN A 100 14.31 -6.37 9.06
CA GLN A 100 14.53 -5.35 10.08
C GLN A 100 15.17 -4.07 9.51
N THR A 101 15.17 -3.91 8.19
CA THR A 101 15.53 -2.64 7.53
C THR A 101 14.31 -1.76 7.30
N GLY A 102 14.54 -0.49 7.01
CA GLY A 102 13.50 0.49 6.73
C GLY A 102 13.28 1.44 7.89
N PRO A 103 12.14 2.17 7.88
CA PRO A 103 11.90 3.20 8.86
C PRO A 103 11.43 2.64 10.20
N TYR A 104 11.84 3.31 11.26
CA TYR A 104 11.38 3.10 12.63
C TYR A 104 11.01 4.44 13.24
N THR A 105 9.78 4.55 13.72
CA THR A 105 9.27 5.78 14.33
C THR A 105 9.23 5.63 15.85
N ILE A 106 9.68 6.67 16.54
CA ILE A 106 9.57 6.81 17.99
C ILE A 106 8.53 7.88 18.32
N LEU A 107 7.71 7.62 19.34
CA LEU A 107 6.76 8.55 19.92
C LEU A 107 7.04 8.68 21.42
N HIS A 108 7.34 9.90 21.88
CA HIS A 108 7.64 10.20 23.29
C HIS A 108 6.58 11.15 23.83
N PHE A 109 5.99 10.79 24.98
CA PHE A 109 5.06 11.64 25.73
C PHE A 109 5.80 12.27 26.90
N MET A 110 5.78 13.59 26.97
CA MET A 110 6.38 14.39 28.05
C MET A 110 5.39 14.54 29.23
N GLU A 111 5.87 15.00 30.38
CA GLU A 111 5.06 15.15 31.62
C GLU A 111 3.84 16.09 31.45
N ASP A 112 3.91 17.03 30.51
CA ASP A 112 2.85 18.02 30.22
C ASP A 112 1.85 17.55 29.13
N ASP A 113 1.79 16.25 28.84
CA ASP A 113 0.99 15.62 27.75
C ASP A 113 1.38 16.08 26.32
N GLU A 114 2.46 16.83 26.18
CA GLU A 114 3.06 17.12 24.88
C GLU A 114 3.71 15.86 24.30
N LYS A 115 3.64 15.72 22.98
CA LYS A 115 4.21 14.57 22.26
C LYS A 115 5.27 15.02 21.26
N GLU A 116 6.37 14.29 21.24
CA GLU A 116 7.42 14.42 20.24
C GLU A 116 7.51 13.12 19.43
N GLN A 117 7.76 13.26 18.12
CA GLN A 117 7.88 12.14 17.20
C GLN A 117 9.08 12.36 16.29
N ASP A 118 9.83 11.30 16.05
CA ASP A 118 10.95 11.29 15.11
C ASP A 118 11.07 9.91 14.44
N THR A 119 11.80 9.83 13.32
CA THR A 119 11.95 8.59 12.53
C THR A 119 13.39 8.38 12.09
N VAL A 120 13.89 7.16 12.27
CA VAL A 120 15.20 6.72 11.76
C VAL A 120 15.02 5.72 10.64
N PHE A 121 15.91 5.75 9.64
CA PHE A 121 15.95 4.74 8.60
C PHE A 121 17.13 3.77 8.81
N ILE A 122 16.87 2.46 8.81
CA ILE A 122 17.89 1.43 9.02
C ILE A 122 18.21 0.74 7.69
N ASN A 123 19.48 0.83 7.28
CA ASN A 123 20.02 0.33 6.03
C ASN A 123 21.04 -0.79 6.27
N LEU A 124 21.04 -1.85 5.45
CA LEU A 124 22.09 -2.88 5.53
C LEU A 124 23.37 -2.44 4.79
N ILE A 125 24.51 -2.53 5.47
CA ILE A 125 25.83 -2.36 4.86
C ILE A 125 26.10 -3.56 3.95
N GLY A 126 26.37 -3.28 2.68
CA GLY A 126 26.74 -4.30 1.70
C GLY A 126 25.55 -5.01 1.06
N GLU A 127 24.43 -4.31 0.85
CA GLU A 127 23.39 -4.80 -0.06
C GLU A 127 24.00 -5.32 -1.36
N PRO A 128 23.59 -6.50 -1.84
CA PRO A 128 24.22 -7.14 -2.99
C PRO A 128 24.03 -6.26 -4.22
N CYS A 129 25.12 -5.65 -4.68
CA CYS A 129 25.16 -4.87 -5.89
C CYS A 129 25.08 -5.80 -7.11
N PRO A 130 24.13 -5.60 -8.04
CA PRO A 130 24.18 -6.30 -9.32
C PRO A 130 25.44 -5.89 -10.09
N MET A 131 26.25 -6.86 -10.51
CA MET A 131 27.41 -6.63 -11.37
C MET A 131 27.00 -6.87 -12.82
N ILE A 132 27.16 -5.86 -13.67
CA ILE A 132 26.85 -5.97 -15.11
C ILE A 132 28.16 -6.18 -15.87
N ASP A 133 28.41 -7.38 -16.41
CA ASP A 133 29.62 -7.74 -17.16
C ASP A 133 30.94 -7.20 -16.56
N GLN A 134 31.58 -6.22 -17.22
CA GLN A 134 32.85 -5.62 -16.80
C GLN A 134 32.69 -4.44 -15.84
N CYS A 135 31.45 -4.13 -15.43
CA CYS A 135 31.15 -3.05 -14.50
C CYS A 135 31.42 -3.51 -13.07
N ASN A 136 32.37 -2.83 -12.41
CA ASN A 136 32.74 -3.10 -11.01
C ASN A 136 31.89 -2.30 -10.00
N SER A 137 30.92 -1.50 -10.45
CA SER A 137 30.05 -0.66 -9.64
C SER A 137 28.60 -0.75 -10.11
N CYS A 138 27.64 -0.56 -9.19
CA CYS A 138 26.22 -0.40 -9.54
C CYS A 138 25.92 1.01 -10.07
N GLU A 139 26.83 1.96 -9.88
CA GLU A 139 26.74 3.31 -10.42
C GLU A 139 27.08 3.35 -11.92
N ASP A 140 26.55 4.36 -12.61
CA ASP A 140 26.56 4.58 -14.06
C ASP A 140 27.78 3.98 -14.77
N CYS A 141 27.62 2.77 -15.29
CA CYS A 141 28.62 2.11 -16.12
C CYS A 141 28.38 2.42 -17.60
N VAL A 142 29.42 2.52 -18.41
CA VAL A 142 29.29 2.74 -19.87
C VAL A 142 29.95 1.58 -20.61
N ILE A 143 29.18 0.89 -21.45
CA ILE A 143 29.66 -0.19 -22.32
C ILE A 143 29.55 0.26 -23.78
N GLN A 144 30.67 0.24 -24.49
CA GLN A 144 30.74 0.49 -25.92
C GLN A 144 30.61 -0.83 -26.69
N ALA A 145 29.52 -0.99 -27.43
CA ALA A 145 29.30 -2.15 -28.29
C ALA A 145 29.89 -1.87 -29.69
N THR A 146 30.85 -2.70 -30.10
CA THR A 146 31.51 -2.64 -31.42
C THR A 146 30.92 -3.61 -32.45
N GLU A 147 30.02 -4.50 -32.01
CA GLU A 147 29.39 -5.54 -32.84
C GLU A 147 27.87 -5.34 -32.90
N ASP A 148 27.24 -5.87 -33.96
CA ASP A 148 25.79 -5.80 -34.18
C ASP A 148 24.97 -6.55 -33.12
N LEU A 149 25.63 -7.44 -32.36
CA LEU A 149 25.05 -8.22 -31.29
C LEU A 149 25.94 -8.13 -30.05
N ILE A 150 25.42 -7.59 -28.95
CA ILE A 150 26.07 -7.65 -27.65
C ILE A 150 25.25 -8.53 -26.70
N LEU A 151 25.94 -9.41 -25.97
CA LEU A 151 25.35 -10.16 -24.87
C LEU A 151 25.73 -9.45 -23.58
N LEU A 152 24.74 -8.85 -22.91
CA LEU A 152 24.94 -8.28 -21.60
C LEU A 152 24.51 -9.26 -20.52
N THR A 153 25.34 -9.47 -19.50
CA THR A 153 25.00 -10.34 -18.38
C THR A 153 25.05 -9.54 -17.08
N CYS A 154 23.90 -9.43 -16.42
CA CYS A 154 23.82 -8.92 -15.07
C CYS A 154 23.85 -10.09 -14.10
N THR A 155 24.78 -10.09 -13.15
CA THR A 155 24.99 -11.13 -12.16
C THR A 155 24.80 -10.56 -10.77
N ILE A 156 24.01 -11.25 -9.94
CA ILE A 156 23.73 -10.87 -8.57
C ILE A 156 24.13 -12.03 -7.68
N THR A 157 25.15 -11.80 -6.87
CA THR A 157 25.52 -12.72 -5.80
C THR A 157 24.93 -12.18 -4.51
N SER A 158 23.93 -12.89 -3.98
CA SER A 158 23.29 -12.49 -2.73
C SER A 158 23.57 -13.50 -1.64
N PRO A 159 24.04 -13.04 -0.46
CA PRO A 159 24.30 -13.90 0.69
C PRO A 159 23.02 -14.52 1.29
N THR A 160 21.84 -14.13 0.83
CA THR A 160 20.57 -14.64 1.38
C THR A 160 20.22 -16.04 0.90
N THR A 161 19.46 -16.74 1.74
CA THR A 161 18.80 -18.00 1.39
C THR A 161 17.58 -17.81 0.49
N GLU A 162 17.03 -16.60 0.43
CA GLU A 162 15.87 -16.26 -0.40
C GLU A 162 16.26 -16.04 -1.86
N LYS A 163 15.41 -16.55 -2.75
CA LYS A 163 15.63 -16.51 -4.19
C LYS A 163 15.42 -15.09 -4.73
N ILE A 164 16.44 -14.58 -5.44
CA ILE A 164 16.40 -13.28 -6.12
C ILE A 164 15.99 -13.47 -7.57
N SER A 165 15.20 -12.54 -8.10
CA SER A 165 14.84 -12.51 -9.52
C SER A 165 15.35 -11.20 -10.14
N PRO A 166 16.49 -11.22 -10.85
CA PRO A 166 16.97 -10.05 -11.56
C PRO A 166 16.14 -9.79 -12.81
N ILE A 167 15.93 -8.52 -13.12
CA ILE A 167 15.11 -8.04 -14.22
C ILE A 167 15.88 -6.94 -14.95
N TRP A 168 15.83 -6.97 -16.27
CA TRP A 168 16.28 -5.85 -17.09
C TRP A 168 15.12 -4.89 -17.34
N THR A 169 15.35 -3.59 -17.19
CA THR A 169 14.39 -2.55 -17.55
C THR A 169 15.06 -1.48 -18.41
N TYR A 170 14.27 -0.86 -19.28
CA TYR A 170 14.66 0.41 -19.90
C TYR A 170 14.50 1.56 -18.90
N ASN A 171 15.14 2.69 -19.16
CA ASN A 171 15.03 3.89 -18.31
C ASN A 171 13.61 4.50 -18.22
N ASN A 172 12.68 4.08 -19.09
CA ASN A 172 11.26 4.44 -18.99
C ASN A 172 10.44 3.44 -18.14
N GLY A 173 11.09 2.47 -17.50
CA GLY A 173 10.48 1.44 -16.67
C GLY A 173 9.99 0.20 -17.41
N SER A 174 10.06 0.13 -18.74
CA SER A 174 9.58 -1.05 -19.46
C SER A 174 10.49 -2.25 -19.26
N ILE A 175 9.89 -3.40 -18.92
CA ILE A 175 10.60 -4.65 -18.61
C ILE A 175 11.12 -5.30 -19.90
N ILE A 176 12.34 -5.82 -19.83
CA ILE A 176 13.02 -6.54 -20.91
C ILE A 176 13.23 -7.98 -20.50
N GLN A 177 12.74 -8.90 -21.32
CA GLN A 177 12.88 -10.33 -21.07
C GLN A 177 14.31 -10.80 -21.37
N GLY A 178 15.06 -11.14 -20.32
CA GLY A 178 16.36 -11.79 -20.44
C GLY A 178 16.29 -13.31 -20.22
N ARG A 179 17.38 -14.00 -20.54
CA ARG A 179 17.59 -15.41 -20.18
C ARG A 179 18.16 -15.48 -18.77
N ILE A 180 17.42 -16.10 -17.86
CA ILE A 180 17.81 -16.23 -16.46
C ILE A 180 18.58 -17.54 -16.27
N HIS A 181 19.70 -17.47 -15.56
CA HIS A 181 20.49 -18.60 -15.08
C HIS A 181 20.66 -18.48 -13.57
N GLU A 182 20.42 -19.58 -12.87
CA GLU A 182 20.38 -19.62 -11.41
C GLU A 182 21.30 -20.73 -10.91
N GLU A 183 22.17 -20.40 -9.98
CA GLU A 183 23.05 -21.34 -9.30
C GLU A 183 23.00 -21.08 -7.79
N ARG A 184 22.93 -22.17 -7.02
CA ARG A 184 23.03 -22.13 -5.55
C ARG A 184 24.46 -22.47 -5.17
N LEU A 185 25.13 -21.56 -4.46
CA LEU A 185 26.52 -21.74 -4.03
C LEU A 185 26.60 -22.62 -2.77
N SER A 186 27.81 -23.11 -2.48
CA SER A 186 28.07 -24.05 -1.37
C SER A 186 27.81 -23.49 0.03
N ASP A 187 27.79 -22.16 0.17
CA ASP A 187 27.51 -21.42 1.41
C ASP A 187 26.01 -21.07 1.55
N ASN A 188 25.13 -21.69 0.75
CA ASN A 188 23.70 -21.39 0.65
C ASN A 188 23.34 -20.01 0.07
N SER A 189 24.32 -19.24 -0.41
CA SER A 189 24.05 -18.00 -1.15
C SER A 189 23.54 -18.30 -2.57
N TRP A 190 22.85 -17.31 -3.16
CA TRP A 190 22.37 -17.41 -4.53
C TRP A 190 23.27 -16.61 -5.48
N ASN A 191 23.64 -17.23 -6.59
CA ASN A 191 24.22 -16.56 -7.74
C ASN A 191 23.21 -16.61 -8.89
N VAL A 192 22.59 -15.48 -9.20
CA VAL A 192 21.59 -15.38 -10.26
C VAL A 192 22.08 -14.42 -11.31
N SER A 193 22.08 -14.86 -12.57
CA SER A 193 22.45 -14.02 -13.69
C SER A 193 21.33 -13.93 -14.71
N VAL A 194 21.12 -12.75 -15.28
CA VAL A 194 20.20 -12.53 -16.39
C VAL A 194 20.95 -11.97 -17.58
N SER A 195 20.94 -12.73 -18.68
CA SER A 195 21.61 -12.37 -19.92
C SER A 195 20.62 -11.80 -20.94
N LEU A 196 20.95 -10.65 -21.51
CA LEU A 196 20.17 -9.95 -22.52
C LEU A 196 20.95 -9.90 -23.83
N HIS A 197 20.35 -10.42 -24.90
CA HIS A 197 20.86 -10.23 -26.25
C HIS A 197 20.30 -8.93 -26.83
N ILE A 198 21.17 -7.96 -27.09
CA ILE A 198 20.78 -6.70 -27.72
C ILE A 198 21.25 -6.75 -29.16
N GLN A 199 20.30 -6.65 -30.09
CA GLN A 199 20.59 -6.44 -31.50
C GLN A 199 20.60 -4.93 -31.78
N SER A 200 21.60 -4.47 -32.53
CA SER A 200 21.72 -3.10 -33.02
C SER A 200 20.55 -2.77 -33.95
N LEU A 201 19.41 -2.37 -33.37
CA LEU A 201 18.21 -2.05 -34.14
C LEU A 201 18.07 -0.54 -34.37
N LYS A 202 18.73 0.30 -33.56
CA LYS A 202 18.77 1.77 -33.73
C LYS A 202 20.06 2.36 -33.17
N CYS A 203 20.73 3.17 -33.98
CA CYS A 203 21.80 4.06 -33.54
C CYS A 203 21.32 4.99 -32.42
N GLY A 204 21.93 4.91 -31.23
CA GLY A 204 21.59 5.77 -30.09
C GLY A 204 22.12 5.25 -28.75
N LEU A 205 22.13 6.15 -27.76
CA LEU A 205 22.39 5.80 -26.36
C LEU A 205 21.17 5.06 -25.81
N THR A 206 21.34 3.82 -25.39
CA THR A 206 20.30 3.07 -24.67
C THR A 206 20.74 2.90 -23.22
N VAL A 207 19.91 3.38 -22.31
CA VAL A 207 20.12 3.22 -20.86
C VAL A 207 19.33 2.01 -20.40
N LEU A 208 20.04 1.04 -19.85
CA LEU A 208 19.50 -0.19 -19.29
C LEU A 208 19.77 -0.24 -17.80
N LEU A 209 18.78 -0.75 -17.07
CA LEU A 209 18.81 -0.91 -15.64
C LEU A 209 18.70 -2.41 -15.35
N CYS A 210 19.61 -2.93 -14.56
CA CYS A 210 19.45 -4.25 -13.96
C CYS A 210 19.03 -4.06 -12.51
N SER A 211 17.78 -4.38 -12.23
CA SER A 211 17.22 -4.35 -10.88
C SER A 211 17.03 -5.78 -10.39
N SER A 212 16.86 -5.94 -9.08
CA SER A 212 16.37 -7.21 -8.57
C SER A 212 15.44 -7.05 -7.39
N SER A 213 14.45 -7.94 -7.36
CA SER A 213 13.53 -8.05 -6.25
C SER A 213 13.69 -9.39 -5.56
N ILE A 214 13.46 -9.37 -4.26
CA ILE A 214 13.36 -10.57 -3.44
C ILE A 214 11.87 -10.88 -3.34
N ARG A 215 11.50 -12.12 -3.66
CA ARG A 215 10.10 -12.52 -3.84
C ARG A 215 9.29 -12.26 -2.56
N GLY A 216 8.29 -11.37 -2.63
CA GLY A 216 7.34 -11.12 -1.53
C GLY A 216 7.55 -9.83 -0.72
N HIS A 217 8.57 -9.03 -1.05
CA HIS A 217 8.77 -7.72 -0.46
C HIS A 217 9.11 -6.68 -1.54
N ASP A 218 8.43 -5.51 -1.51
CA ASP A 218 8.72 -4.35 -2.38
C ASP A 218 10.09 -3.69 -2.10
N LYS A 219 10.90 -4.29 -1.24
CA LYS A 219 12.29 -3.87 -1.01
C LYS A 219 13.14 -4.35 -2.18
N THR A 220 13.30 -3.49 -3.17
CA THR A 220 14.26 -3.68 -4.25
C THR A 220 15.68 -3.71 -3.68
N VAL A 221 16.47 -4.67 -4.14
CA VAL A 221 17.92 -4.60 -4.01
C VAL A 221 18.39 -3.41 -4.86
N LYS A 222 19.50 -2.74 -4.49
CA LYS A 222 20.08 -1.65 -5.30
C LYS A 222 20.09 -1.97 -6.79
N ASP A 223 19.70 -0.98 -7.59
CA ASP A 223 19.74 -1.08 -9.04
C ASP A 223 21.16 -0.82 -9.54
N ALA A 224 21.58 -1.61 -10.54
CA ALA A 224 22.78 -1.34 -11.31
C ALA A 224 22.41 -0.71 -12.65
N ARG A 225 23.08 0.39 -12.99
CA ARG A 225 22.80 1.15 -14.22
C ARG A 225 23.91 0.99 -15.24
N VAL A 226 23.54 0.64 -16.47
CA VAL A 226 24.47 0.55 -17.60
C VAL A 226 23.96 1.35 -18.79
N ASN A 227 24.84 2.19 -19.31
CA ASN A 227 24.67 2.96 -20.52
C ASN A 227 25.35 2.22 -21.66
N VAL A 228 24.59 1.78 -22.65
CA VAL A 228 25.10 1.04 -23.79
C VAL A 228 25.11 1.97 -25.00
N THR A 229 26.29 2.12 -25.62
CA THR A 229 26.46 2.91 -26.84
C THR A 229 27.00 2.04 -27.96
N PHE A 230 26.36 2.08 -29.13
CA PHE A 230 26.84 1.39 -30.34
C PHE A 230 27.72 2.33 -31.17
N VAL A 231 28.92 1.87 -31.55
CA VAL A 231 29.95 2.72 -32.19
C VAL A 231 29.74 2.89 -33.70
N SER A 232 29.00 2.02 -34.37
CA SER A 232 29.01 1.87 -35.84
C SER A 232 27.98 2.71 -36.61
N CYS A 233 27.76 3.97 -36.25
CA CYS A 233 26.73 4.80 -36.90
C CYS A 233 27.27 5.90 -37.83
N ASP A 234 28.59 5.99 -38.01
CA ASP A 234 29.23 7.06 -38.77
C ASP A 234 29.29 6.83 -40.30
N ASP A 235 28.83 5.68 -40.82
CA ASP A 235 28.95 5.31 -42.25
C ASP A 235 27.63 5.24 -43.03
N LEU A 236 26.52 5.75 -42.50
CA LEU A 236 25.32 5.97 -43.32
C LEU A 236 25.51 7.22 -44.17
N GLU A 237 26.29 7.08 -45.24
CA GLU A 237 26.30 8.00 -46.39
C GLU A 237 24.84 8.18 -46.84
N ILE A 238 24.24 9.30 -46.45
CA ILE A 238 22.96 9.76 -46.99
C ILE A 238 23.19 9.92 -48.49
N PRO A 239 22.49 9.18 -49.36
CA PRO A 239 22.58 9.41 -50.79
C PRO A 239 22.03 10.81 -51.02
N ASN A 240 22.93 11.72 -51.38
CA ASN A 240 22.61 13.07 -51.78
C ASN A 240 22.03 13.00 -53.21
N ASP A 241 20.85 12.38 -53.35
CA ASP A 241 20.10 12.41 -54.59
C ASP A 241 19.36 13.74 -54.65
N GLY A 242 20.05 14.70 -55.27
CA GLY A 242 19.48 15.97 -55.66
C GLY A 242 18.28 15.78 -56.59
N ASN A 243 17.26 16.61 -56.34
CA ASN A 243 15.98 16.78 -57.04
C ASN A 243 14.83 15.86 -56.59
N ASP A 244 14.06 16.33 -55.61
CA ASP A 244 12.60 16.23 -55.70
C ASP A 244 11.89 17.34 -54.90
N PRO A 245 11.64 18.53 -55.50
CA PRO A 245 10.86 19.60 -54.87
C PRO A 245 9.36 19.27 -54.69
N ILE A 246 8.91 18.09 -55.13
CA ILE A 246 7.49 17.69 -55.12
C ILE A 246 7.05 17.21 -53.72
N LEU A 247 7.95 16.65 -52.92
CA LEU A 247 7.60 16.13 -51.58
C LEU A 247 7.41 17.24 -50.54
N ILE A 248 8.19 18.31 -50.63
CA ILE A 248 8.09 19.46 -49.71
C ILE A 248 6.76 20.19 -49.91
N VAL A 249 6.32 20.35 -51.15
CA VAL A 249 5.05 21.03 -51.46
C VAL A 249 3.85 20.20 -50.94
N THR A 250 3.90 18.86 -51.04
CA THR A 250 2.84 18.00 -50.52
C THR A 250 2.79 17.99 -48.99
N CYS A 251 3.94 17.98 -48.30
CA CYS A 251 3.98 18.11 -46.83
C CYS A 251 3.44 19.46 -46.35
N VAL A 252 3.79 20.56 -47.02
CA VAL A 252 3.29 21.90 -46.65
C VAL A 252 1.78 22.00 -46.85
N ILE A 253 1.23 21.45 -47.93
CA ILE A 253 -0.22 21.41 -48.17
C ILE A 253 -0.93 20.59 -47.07
N ALA A 254 -0.37 19.45 -46.67
CA ALA A 254 -0.94 18.61 -45.62
C ALA A 254 -0.95 19.32 -44.26
N ILE A 255 0.13 20.02 -43.90
CA ILE A 255 0.22 20.79 -42.65
C ILE A 255 -0.81 21.93 -42.64
N VAL A 256 -0.97 22.65 -43.76
CA VAL A 256 -1.96 23.73 -43.88
C VAL A 256 -3.39 23.19 -43.73
N MET A 257 -3.69 22.02 -44.30
CA MET A 257 -5.00 21.37 -44.16
C MET A 257 -5.28 20.94 -42.71
N ILE A 258 -4.28 20.41 -42.00
CA ILE A 258 -4.42 20.03 -40.58
C ILE A 258 -4.67 21.27 -39.72
N VAL A 259 -3.86 22.32 -39.88
CA VAL A 259 -3.97 23.54 -39.07
C VAL A 259 -5.33 24.22 -39.28
N THR A 260 -5.77 24.34 -40.54
CA THR A 260 -7.06 24.97 -40.86
C THR A 260 -8.26 24.18 -40.35
N THR A 261 -8.21 22.85 -40.39
CA THR A 261 -9.29 22.00 -39.83
C THR A 261 -9.35 22.07 -38.31
N THR A 262 -8.22 22.03 -37.60
CA THR A 262 -8.20 22.24 -36.14
C THR A 262 -8.72 23.62 -35.73
N LEU A 263 -8.39 24.67 -36.49
CA LEU A 263 -8.86 26.04 -36.21
C LEU A 263 -10.39 26.15 -36.40
N LEU A 264 -10.94 25.53 -37.45
CA LEU A 264 -12.37 25.50 -37.69
C LEU A 264 -13.14 24.73 -36.61
N ILE A 265 -12.60 23.61 -36.13
CA ILE A 265 -13.18 22.85 -35.01
C ILE A 265 -13.17 23.68 -33.73
N ALA A 266 -12.05 24.34 -33.41
CA ALA A 266 -11.96 25.21 -32.24
C ALA A 266 -12.96 26.39 -32.30
N LEU A 267 -13.12 27.01 -33.46
CA LEU A 267 -14.10 28.09 -33.65
C LEU A 267 -15.56 27.60 -33.59
N TYR A 268 -15.82 26.36 -34.04
CA TYR A 268 -17.14 25.74 -33.97
C TYR A 268 -17.51 25.35 -32.53
N CYS A 269 -16.58 24.74 -31.80
CA CYS A 269 -16.73 24.39 -30.39
C CYS A 269 -16.85 25.63 -29.48
N GLY A 270 -16.08 26.69 -29.77
CA GLY A 270 -16.14 27.96 -29.04
C GLY A 270 -17.46 28.72 -29.22
N ARG A 271 -18.16 28.54 -30.34
CA ARG A 271 -19.49 29.15 -30.56
C ARG A 271 -20.64 28.39 -29.93
N SER A 272 -20.49 27.09 -29.64
CA SER A 272 -21.55 26.27 -29.03
C SER A 272 -21.61 26.38 -27.50
N CYS A 273 -20.52 26.76 -26.83
CA CYS A 273 -20.45 26.78 -25.36
C CYS A 273 -20.94 28.08 -24.69
N ASN A 274 -21.49 29.06 -25.43
CA ASN A 274 -21.92 30.32 -24.83
C ASN A 274 -23.44 30.41 -24.57
N ARG A 275 -24.03 29.33 -24.03
CA ARG A 275 -25.38 29.37 -23.46
C ARG A 275 -25.42 28.56 -22.16
N LYS A 276 -25.44 29.32 -21.07
CA LYS A 276 -25.66 28.97 -19.66
C LYS A 276 -24.40 28.59 -18.87
N THR A 277 -23.80 29.60 -18.28
CA THR A 277 -23.20 29.49 -16.94
C THR A 277 -23.75 30.63 -16.10
N LYS A 278 -24.63 30.25 -15.18
CA LYS A 278 -24.94 31.05 -13.99
C LYS A 278 -24.67 30.12 -12.82
N ASN A 279 -23.70 30.54 -12.01
CA ASN A 279 -23.39 30.10 -10.66
C ASN A 279 -22.82 28.68 -10.54
N GLU A 280 -21.51 28.61 -10.26
CA GLU A 280 -20.87 27.74 -9.29
C GLU A 280 -19.38 28.08 -9.31
N ASP A 281 -19.03 29.14 -8.57
CA ASP A 281 -17.68 29.30 -8.04
C ASP A 281 -17.64 28.52 -6.72
N GLU A 282 -16.50 27.87 -6.45
CA GLU A 282 -16.14 27.10 -5.25
C GLU A 282 -16.69 25.66 -5.17
N VAL A 283 -15.96 24.71 -5.78
CA VAL A 283 -15.35 23.52 -5.15
C VAL A 283 -14.62 22.78 -6.28
N GLY A 284 -13.30 22.97 -6.38
CA GLY A 284 -12.49 22.37 -7.43
C GLY A 284 -11.11 22.07 -6.90
N LYS A 285 -11.00 21.04 -6.04
CA LYS A 285 -9.71 20.48 -5.60
C LYS A 285 -9.84 19.14 -4.85
N GLU A 286 -10.64 18.18 -5.32
CA GLU A 286 -10.61 16.81 -4.75
C GLU A 286 -10.66 15.65 -5.78
N ASP A 287 -10.61 15.91 -7.09
CA ASP A 287 -10.80 14.85 -8.11
C ASP A 287 -9.54 14.47 -8.92
N GLU A 288 -8.33 14.67 -8.36
CA GLU A 288 -7.09 14.15 -8.98
C GLU A 288 -6.63 12.78 -8.43
N ASP A 289 -7.13 12.33 -7.27
CA ASP A 289 -6.73 11.06 -6.65
C ASP A 289 -7.55 9.84 -7.12
N LEU A 290 -8.58 10.03 -7.93
CA LEU A 290 -9.45 8.95 -8.41
C LEU A 290 -9.04 8.35 -9.77
N LYS A 291 -7.93 8.82 -10.37
CA LYS A 291 -7.46 8.32 -11.69
C LYS A 291 -6.50 7.14 -11.63
N GLU A 292 -6.00 6.77 -10.46
CA GLU A 292 -5.29 5.52 -10.27
C GLU A 292 -6.27 4.48 -9.71
N ILE A 293 -7.02 3.83 -10.62
CA ILE A 293 -7.68 2.58 -10.24
C ILE A 293 -6.53 1.62 -9.95
N GLU A 294 -6.30 1.37 -8.67
CA GLU A 294 -5.30 0.43 -8.15
C GLU A 294 -5.30 -0.83 -9.03
N PRO A 295 -4.16 -1.30 -9.58
CA PRO A 295 -4.10 -2.43 -10.51
C PRO A 295 -4.82 -3.69 -10.00
N LEU A 296 -4.92 -3.83 -8.67
CA LEU A 296 -5.66 -4.88 -7.99
C LEU A 296 -7.18 -4.79 -8.17
N ILE A 297 -7.76 -3.58 -8.14
CA ILE A 297 -9.20 -3.35 -8.37
C ILE A 297 -9.55 -3.63 -9.83
N ASP A 298 -8.75 -3.17 -10.79
CA ASP A 298 -8.97 -3.46 -12.21
C ASP A 298 -8.92 -4.97 -12.50
N ARG A 299 -7.92 -5.67 -11.93
CA ARG A 299 -7.82 -7.13 -12.01
C ARG A 299 -9.03 -7.82 -11.36
N PHE A 300 -9.45 -7.36 -10.19
CA PHE A 300 -10.63 -7.87 -9.49
C PHE A 300 -11.89 -7.72 -10.35
N LEU A 301 -12.14 -6.54 -10.91
CA LEU A 301 -13.32 -6.25 -11.74
C LEU A 301 -13.37 -7.11 -13.01
N LYS A 302 -12.22 -7.53 -13.55
CA LYS A 302 -12.11 -8.45 -14.69
C LYS A 302 -12.33 -9.93 -14.32
N THR A 303 -12.30 -10.29 -13.05
CA THR A 303 -12.43 -11.67 -12.59
C THR A 303 -13.84 -12.21 -12.86
N GLN A 304 -13.94 -13.44 -13.37
CA GLN A 304 -15.22 -14.14 -13.52
C GLN A 304 -15.67 -14.67 -12.16
N LEU A 305 -16.89 -14.35 -11.75
CA LEU A 305 -17.49 -14.80 -10.51
C LEU A 305 -18.44 -15.97 -10.80
N GLN A 306 -18.40 -16.99 -9.94
CA GLN A 306 -19.42 -18.02 -9.90
C GLN A 306 -20.37 -17.77 -8.73
N ILE A 307 -21.59 -17.36 -9.04
CA ILE A 307 -22.63 -17.02 -8.07
C ILE A 307 -23.55 -18.23 -7.90
N VAL A 308 -23.77 -18.64 -6.65
CA VAL A 308 -24.65 -19.74 -6.27
C VAL A 308 -25.68 -19.22 -5.28
N THR A 309 -26.95 -19.20 -5.68
CA THR A 309 -28.05 -18.74 -4.81
C THR A 309 -28.34 -19.76 -3.70
N PRO A 310 -29.06 -19.37 -2.62
CA PRO A 310 -29.47 -20.32 -1.58
C PRO A 310 -30.32 -21.50 -2.11
N LYS A 311 -30.98 -21.32 -3.26
CA LYS A 311 -31.74 -22.38 -3.94
C LYS A 311 -30.87 -23.31 -4.79
N GLY A 312 -29.56 -23.05 -4.86
CA GLY A 312 -28.60 -23.82 -5.66
C GLY A 312 -28.53 -23.41 -7.13
N GLU A 313 -29.20 -22.32 -7.53
CA GLU A 313 -29.10 -21.80 -8.90
C GLU A 313 -27.71 -21.21 -9.12
N ARG A 314 -27.10 -21.50 -10.26
CA ARG A 314 -25.73 -21.08 -10.59
C ARG A 314 -25.75 -20.06 -11.72
N LYS A 315 -24.96 -19.00 -11.57
CA LYS A 315 -24.78 -17.96 -12.57
C LYS A 315 -23.31 -17.56 -12.63
N GLU A 316 -22.81 -17.29 -13.83
CA GLU A 316 -21.46 -16.77 -14.03
C GLU A 316 -21.54 -15.37 -14.64
N MET A 317 -20.73 -14.45 -14.13
CA MET A 317 -20.58 -13.09 -14.65
C MET A 317 -19.26 -12.48 -14.17
N SER A 318 -18.77 -11.44 -14.84
CA SER A 318 -17.61 -10.71 -14.31
C SER A 318 -17.97 -9.95 -13.03
N ALA A 319 -16.96 -9.69 -12.19
CA ALA A 319 -17.12 -8.84 -11.01
C ALA A 319 -17.62 -7.45 -11.38
N ALA A 320 -17.10 -6.85 -12.46
CA ALA A 320 -17.62 -5.58 -12.99
C ALA A 320 -19.12 -5.63 -13.28
N SER A 321 -19.61 -6.69 -13.95
CA SER A 321 -21.04 -6.83 -14.23
C SER A 321 -21.87 -7.07 -12.98
N PHE A 322 -21.33 -7.80 -12.00
CA PHE A 322 -21.99 -8.00 -10.71
C PHE A 322 -22.19 -6.67 -9.99
N PHE A 323 -21.13 -5.89 -9.84
CA PHE A 323 -21.11 -4.63 -9.10
C PHE A 323 -21.81 -3.48 -9.83
N ASN A 324 -21.82 -3.47 -11.16
CA ASN A 324 -22.58 -2.49 -11.96
C ASN A 324 -24.07 -2.85 -12.11
N SER A 325 -24.51 -4.01 -11.62
CA SER A 325 -25.91 -4.40 -11.70
C SER A 325 -26.74 -3.66 -10.65
N ASP A 326 -27.79 -2.97 -11.09
CA ASP A 326 -28.78 -2.36 -10.19
C ASP A 326 -29.64 -3.37 -9.43
N VAL A 327 -29.52 -4.66 -9.74
CA VAL A 327 -30.45 -5.69 -9.24
C VAL A 327 -29.73 -6.78 -8.45
N GLU A 328 -28.59 -7.29 -8.94
CA GLU A 328 -27.99 -8.52 -8.40
C GLU A 328 -27.48 -8.34 -6.97
N TRP A 329 -26.58 -7.39 -6.74
CA TRP A 329 -26.01 -7.21 -5.41
C TRP A 329 -26.89 -6.35 -4.50
N LYS A 330 -27.56 -5.31 -5.03
CA LYS A 330 -28.42 -4.40 -4.25
C LYS A 330 -29.57 -5.13 -3.56
N ASN A 331 -30.17 -6.11 -4.25
CA ASN A 331 -31.28 -6.91 -3.70
C ASN A 331 -30.82 -8.15 -2.92
N THR A 332 -29.53 -8.49 -2.96
CA THR A 332 -29.00 -9.65 -2.23
C THR A 332 -28.53 -9.22 -0.85
N LYS A 333 -29.37 -9.49 0.15
CA LYS A 333 -29.11 -9.13 1.56
C LYS A 333 -27.92 -9.86 2.17
N ARG A 334 -27.70 -11.13 1.81
CA ARG A 334 -26.73 -12.03 2.45
C ARG A 334 -25.79 -12.60 1.41
N ILE A 335 -24.53 -12.19 1.45
CA ILE A 335 -23.51 -12.63 0.50
C ILE A 335 -22.31 -13.18 1.25
N ILE A 336 -21.80 -14.33 0.81
CA ILE A 336 -20.48 -14.80 1.23
C ILE A 336 -19.58 -14.90 0.01
N PHE A 337 -18.46 -14.21 0.09
CA PHE A 337 -17.39 -14.19 -0.89
C PHE A 337 -16.35 -15.22 -0.49
N VAL A 338 -16.08 -16.18 -1.38
CA VAL A 338 -15.22 -17.33 -1.12
C VAL A 338 -14.11 -17.39 -2.17
N GLY A 339 -12.85 -17.25 -1.77
CA GLY A 339 -11.75 -17.32 -2.74
C GLY A 339 -10.37 -17.01 -2.19
N ASP A 340 -9.35 -17.45 -2.93
CA ASP A 340 -7.93 -17.28 -2.56
C ASP A 340 -7.42 -15.84 -2.81
N ILE A 341 -8.10 -15.10 -3.71
CA ILE A 341 -7.79 -13.69 -4.06
C ILE A 341 -8.18 -12.72 -2.91
N LEU A 342 -8.74 -13.23 -1.81
CA LEU A 342 -9.23 -12.45 -0.67
C LEU A 342 -8.20 -12.32 0.47
N THR A 343 -6.92 -12.58 0.18
CA THR A 343 -5.87 -12.78 1.19
C THR A 343 -5.17 -11.50 1.68
N GLU A 344 -5.30 -10.40 0.95
CA GLU A 344 -4.76 -9.07 1.29
C GLU A 344 -5.83 -8.01 1.02
N GLU A 345 -5.79 -6.87 1.72
CA GLU A 345 -6.81 -5.79 1.75
C GLU A 345 -7.97 -6.00 0.77
N THR A 346 -9.02 -6.66 1.25
CA THR A 346 -9.94 -7.40 0.37
C THR A 346 -10.46 -6.47 -0.74
N PRO A 347 -10.20 -6.72 -2.04
CA PRO A 347 -10.68 -5.87 -3.13
C PRO A 347 -12.20 -5.59 -3.09
N ILE A 348 -12.95 -6.48 -2.45
CA ILE A 348 -14.38 -6.33 -2.12
C ILE A 348 -14.62 -5.14 -1.18
N VAL A 349 -13.83 -5.01 -0.11
CA VAL A 349 -13.93 -3.92 0.86
C VAL A 349 -13.60 -2.58 0.18
N LYS A 350 -12.52 -2.54 -0.62
CA LYS A 350 -12.18 -1.35 -1.42
C LYS A 350 -13.28 -0.98 -2.40
N GLN A 351 -13.85 -1.97 -3.10
CA GLN A 351 -14.96 -1.75 -4.02
C GLN A 351 -16.21 -1.24 -3.31
N ALA A 352 -16.57 -1.82 -2.15
CA ALA A 352 -17.72 -1.38 -1.35
C ALA A 352 -17.55 0.06 -0.84
N ASN A 353 -16.36 0.39 -0.32
CA ASN A 353 -16.02 1.76 0.07
C ASN A 353 -16.15 2.73 -1.12
N SER A 354 -15.62 2.37 -2.29
CA SER A 354 -15.76 3.20 -3.49
C SER A 354 -17.20 3.35 -3.95
N MET A 355 -18.08 2.38 -3.70
CA MET A 355 -19.50 2.50 -4.02
C MET A 355 -20.21 3.47 -3.08
N CYS A 356 -19.98 3.31 -1.77
CA CYS A 356 -20.54 4.19 -0.76
C CYS A 356 -20.10 5.66 -0.91
N SER A 357 -18.90 5.93 -1.45
CA SER A 357 -18.43 7.30 -1.66
C SER A 357 -18.91 7.94 -2.97
N LYS A 358 -19.09 7.16 -4.04
CA LYS A 358 -19.43 7.69 -5.39
C LYS A 358 -20.93 7.81 -5.64
N GLU A 359 -21.71 6.92 -5.05
CA GLU A 359 -23.16 6.91 -5.20
C GLU A 359 -23.78 7.40 -3.90
N ASN A 360 -24.84 8.20 -3.99
CA ASN A 360 -25.56 8.76 -2.86
C ASN A 360 -26.36 7.65 -2.12
N TYR A 361 -25.64 6.70 -1.53
CA TYR A 361 -26.20 5.57 -0.79
C TYR A 361 -26.73 6.04 0.55
N ASP A 362 -28.02 5.80 0.78
CA ASP A 362 -28.73 6.03 2.04
C ASP A 362 -28.48 4.89 3.05
N GLU A 363 -27.31 4.25 2.99
CA GLU A 363 -26.91 3.12 3.83
C GLU A 363 -25.61 3.43 4.55
N THR A 364 -25.52 3.10 5.83
CA THR A 364 -24.26 3.19 6.58
C THR A 364 -23.44 1.92 6.36
N LEU A 365 -22.18 2.06 5.94
CA LEU A 365 -21.26 0.95 5.74
C LEU A 365 -20.40 0.72 6.99
N PHE A 366 -20.48 -0.49 7.56
CA PHE A 366 -19.55 -0.96 8.59
C PHE A 366 -18.66 -2.05 8.02
N ILE A 367 -17.35 -1.91 8.23
CA ILE A 367 -16.36 -2.95 7.93
C ILE A 367 -15.80 -3.41 9.27
N VAL A 368 -15.90 -4.70 9.54
CA VAL A 368 -15.63 -5.28 10.86
C VAL A 368 -14.72 -6.49 10.68
N ASP A 369 -13.61 -6.54 11.40
CA ASP A 369 -12.76 -7.73 11.44
C ASP A 369 -13.47 -8.82 12.23
N LEU A 370 -13.85 -9.88 11.51
CA LEU A 370 -14.59 -11.01 12.06
C LEU A 370 -13.78 -11.78 13.12
N LYS A 371 -12.44 -11.69 13.11
CA LYS A 371 -11.55 -12.38 14.06
C LYS A 371 -11.49 -11.71 15.42
N GLU A 372 -11.75 -10.40 15.46
CA GLU A 372 -11.75 -9.63 16.70
C GLU A 372 -13.11 -9.67 17.40
N LEU A 373 -14.12 -10.29 16.78
CA LEU A 373 -15.46 -10.40 17.34
C LEU A 373 -15.57 -11.51 18.37
N ASN A 374 -16.13 -11.17 19.53
CA ASN A 374 -16.70 -12.15 20.43
C ASN A 374 -18.10 -12.54 19.94
N PHE A 375 -18.29 -13.81 19.55
CA PHE A 375 -19.52 -14.27 18.92
C PHE A 375 -20.75 -14.30 19.85
N GLU A 376 -20.53 -14.38 21.16
CA GLU A 376 -21.57 -14.42 22.20
C GLU A 376 -21.85 -13.03 22.80
N ALA A 377 -21.01 -12.04 22.49
CA ALA A 377 -21.17 -10.68 22.97
C ALA A 377 -22.26 -9.91 22.21
N ASP A 378 -22.62 -8.75 22.75
CA ASP A 378 -23.52 -7.81 22.09
C ASP A 378 -22.83 -7.24 20.85
N PHE A 379 -23.46 -7.39 19.68
CA PHE A 379 -22.81 -7.08 18.40
C PHE A 379 -22.52 -5.60 18.23
N ALA A 380 -23.43 -4.71 18.67
CA ALA A 380 -23.22 -3.26 18.62
C ALA A 380 -22.01 -2.85 19.46
N LYS A 381 -21.85 -3.48 20.64
CA LYS A 381 -20.68 -3.27 21.50
C LYS A 381 -19.38 -3.74 20.85
N GLU A 382 -19.39 -4.88 20.16
CA GLU A 382 -18.19 -5.35 19.46
C GLU A 382 -17.82 -4.45 18.27
N ILE A 383 -18.80 -3.96 17.49
CA ILE A 383 -18.54 -2.95 16.44
C ILE A 383 -17.93 -1.69 17.05
N HIS A 384 -18.53 -1.18 18.13
CA HIS A 384 -18.05 0.05 18.77
C HIS A 384 -16.60 -0.05 19.25
N LYS A 385 -16.12 -1.26 19.65
CA LYS A 385 -14.71 -1.46 20.02
C LYS A 385 -13.75 -1.36 18.85
N GLN A 386 -14.20 -1.71 17.64
CA GLN A 386 -13.38 -1.67 16.43
C GLN A 386 -13.41 -0.30 15.74
N LEU A 387 -14.25 0.63 16.20
CA LEU A 387 -14.21 2.00 15.73
C LEU A 387 -12.90 2.69 16.17
N PRO A 388 -12.38 3.65 15.37
CA PRO A 388 -11.21 4.42 15.78
C PRO A 388 -11.40 5.06 17.16
N PRO A 389 -10.35 5.18 17.99
CA PRO A 389 -10.47 5.72 19.36
C PRO A 389 -11.12 7.11 19.44
N ASN A 390 -11.01 7.89 18.36
CA ASN A 390 -11.57 9.24 18.24
C ASN A 390 -12.92 9.27 17.49
N SER A 391 -13.60 8.12 17.33
CA SER A 391 -14.91 8.10 16.71
C SER A 391 -15.90 8.92 17.57
N LYS A 392 -16.71 9.75 16.91
CA LYS A 392 -17.73 10.56 17.59
C LYS A 392 -18.98 9.75 17.96
N TYR A 393 -19.04 8.49 17.54
CA TYR A 393 -20.22 7.65 17.67
C TYR A 393 -20.21 6.93 19.01
N SER A 394 -21.26 7.16 19.78
CA SER A 394 -21.58 6.42 21.00
C SER A 394 -22.16 5.04 20.67
N LEU A 395 -22.13 4.14 21.65
CA LEU A 395 -22.75 2.82 21.53
C LEU A 395 -24.24 2.88 21.15
N GLY A 396 -24.97 3.89 21.66
CA GLY A 396 -26.38 4.11 21.31
C GLY A 396 -26.56 4.44 19.82
N GLU A 397 -25.72 5.34 19.28
CA GLU A 397 -25.75 5.71 17.87
C GLU A 397 -25.39 4.52 16.96
N VAL A 398 -24.42 3.69 17.34
CA VAL A 398 -24.10 2.45 16.61
C VAL A 398 -25.31 1.51 16.58
N ASN A 399 -26.01 1.37 17.70
CA ASN A 399 -27.19 0.52 17.77
C ASN A 399 -28.36 1.06 16.92
N ASP A 400 -28.56 2.37 16.91
CA ASP A 400 -29.54 3.05 16.06
C ASP A 400 -29.20 2.86 14.58
N MET A 401 -27.92 2.95 14.21
CA MET A 401 -27.45 2.70 12.84
C MET A 401 -27.68 1.26 12.40
N LEU A 402 -27.38 0.27 13.25
CA LEU A 402 -27.63 -1.16 12.97
C LEU A 402 -29.13 -1.50 12.84
N SER A 403 -29.98 -0.69 13.46
CA SER A 403 -31.44 -0.78 13.34
C SER A 403 -31.99 -0.08 12.09
N SER A 404 -31.17 0.71 11.40
CA SER A 404 -31.50 1.43 10.16
C SER A 404 -31.04 0.67 8.91
N LYS A 405 -31.08 1.32 7.73
CA LYS A 405 -30.48 0.73 6.52
C LYS A 405 -28.97 0.68 6.66
N CYS A 406 -28.47 -0.54 6.83
CA CYS A 406 -27.08 -0.78 7.17
C CYS A 406 -26.48 -1.83 6.24
N TRP A 407 -25.27 -1.57 5.78
CA TRP A 407 -24.46 -2.51 5.05
C TRP A 407 -23.26 -2.89 5.90
N LEU A 408 -23.22 -4.15 6.30
CA LEU A 408 -22.18 -4.74 7.14
C LEU A 408 -21.29 -5.66 6.29
N ILE A 409 -19.98 -5.45 6.35
CA ILE A 409 -18.97 -6.36 5.80
C ILE A 409 -18.17 -6.95 6.96
N LEU A 410 -18.29 -8.26 7.14
CA LEU A 410 -17.52 -9.05 8.10
C LEU A 410 -16.30 -9.62 7.37
N ASP A 411 -15.15 -8.98 7.55
CA ASP A 411 -13.92 -9.36 6.86
C ASP A 411 -13.23 -10.51 7.61
N GLY A 412 -13.13 -11.68 6.96
CA GLY A 412 -12.34 -12.81 7.45
C GLY A 412 -10.83 -12.63 7.28
N GLY A 413 -10.39 -11.53 6.65
CA GLY A 413 -8.98 -11.15 6.47
C GLY A 413 -8.13 -12.29 5.92
N GLY A 414 -8.60 -12.93 4.84
CA GLY A 414 -7.80 -13.92 4.14
C GLY A 414 -7.51 -15.22 4.87
N LYS A 415 -8.23 -15.58 5.94
CA LYS A 415 -8.04 -16.86 6.66
C LYS A 415 -9.28 -17.76 6.53
N PRO A 416 -9.15 -19.08 6.74
CA PRO A 416 -10.31 -19.95 6.83
C PRO A 416 -11.18 -19.51 8.01
N LEU A 417 -12.49 -19.42 7.80
CA LEU A 417 -13.41 -19.04 8.87
C LEU A 417 -13.67 -20.24 9.79
N GLU A 418 -13.01 -20.24 10.94
CA GLU A 418 -13.30 -21.16 12.04
C GLU A 418 -14.36 -20.54 12.95
N LEU A 419 -15.63 -20.70 12.59
CA LEU A 419 -16.74 -20.22 13.40
C LEU A 419 -17.03 -21.19 14.56
N PRO A 420 -17.26 -20.69 15.79
CA PRO A 420 -17.70 -21.54 16.89
C PRO A 420 -19.06 -22.16 16.57
N LYS A 421 -19.33 -23.37 17.08
CA LYS A 421 -20.63 -24.03 16.93
C LYS A 421 -21.76 -23.07 17.35
N PRO A 422 -22.87 -22.99 16.58
CA PRO A 422 -23.97 -22.15 17.03
C PRO A 422 -24.47 -22.71 18.36
N PRO A 423 -24.87 -21.85 19.31
CA PRO A 423 -25.49 -22.32 20.55
C PRO A 423 -26.72 -23.17 20.21
N ASP A 424 -26.93 -24.25 20.95
CA ASP A 424 -28.12 -25.07 20.79
C ASP A 424 -29.33 -24.18 21.12
N LEU A 425 -30.28 -24.06 20.17
CA LEU A 425 -31.43 -23.14 20.18
C LEU A 425 -32.42 -23.32 21.36
N GLU A 426 -32.10 -24.18 22.35
CA GLU A 426 -32.96 -24.55 23.46
C GLU A 426 -32.70 -23.79 24.77
N GLU A 427 -31.63 -22.98 24.85
CA GLU A 427 -31.41 -22.12 26.03
C GLU A 427 -32.16 -20.78 25.91
N ASP A 428 -32.67 -20.27 27.04
CA ASP A 428 -33.37 -18.99 27.17
C ASP A 428 -32.47 -17.83 26.71
N VAL A 429 -32.48 -17.53 25.40
CA VAL A 429 -31.78 -16.39 24.83
C VAL A 429 -32.48 -15.12 25.29
N ASP A 430 -31.72 -14.23 25.92
CA ASP A 430 -32.14 -12.86 26.22
C ASP A 430 -32.56 -12.18 24.90
N VAL A 431 -33.88 -12.05 24.70
CA VAL A 431 -34.51 -11.63 23.43
C VAL A 431 -34.02 -10.24 22.99
N ASP A 432 -33.52 -9.44 23.93
CA ASP A 432 -33.09 -8.06 23.68
C ASP A 432 -31.61 -7.97 23.26
N LYS A 433 -30.84 -9.06 23.31
CA LYS A 433 -29.40 -9.05 22.97
C LYS A 433 -29.16 -9.60 21.56
N LEU A 434 -28.78 -8.72 20.64
CA LEU A 434 -28.44 -9.09 19.27
C LEU A 434 -26.96 -9.51 19.22
N THR A 435 -26.71 -10.82 19.18
CA THR A 435 -25.33 -11.34 19.15
C THR A 435 -24.76 -11.37 17.74
N THR A 436 -23.43 -11.53 17.62
CA THR A 436 -22.77 -11.75 16.32
C THR A 436 -23.33 -12.99 15.61
N PHE A 437 -23.69 -14.04 16.35
CA PHE A 437 -24.35 -15.22 15.80
C PHE A 437 -25.72 -14.90 15.20
N ASP A 438 -26.52 -14.11 15.91
CA ASP A 438 -27.82 -13.69 15.40
C ASP A 438 -27.64 -12.86 14.13
N MET A 439 -26.65 -11.96 14.13
CA MET A 439 -26.31 -11.19 12.94
C MET A 439 -25.89 -12.06 11.77
N LEU A 440 -25.12 -13.13 11.97
CA LEU A 440 -24.69 -14.03 10.89
C LEU A 440 -25.80 -14.96 10.41
N CYS A 441 -26.63 -15.49 11.31
CA CYS A 441 -27.53 -16.60 11.01
C CYS A 441 -28.98 -16.18 10.79
N ARG A 442 -29.46 -15.12 11.46
CA ARG A 442 -30.87 -14.71 11.39
C ARG A 442 -31.08 -13.71 10.26
N ASN A 443 -31.99 -14.05 9.36
CA ASN A 443 -32.43 -13.14 8.30
C ASN A 443 -33.71 -12.39 8.71
N GLU A 444 -33.70 -11.79 9.91
CA GLU A 444 -34.88 -11.14 10.50
C GLU A 444 -34.94 -9.64 10.22
N ASN A 445 -33.79 -8.97 10.05
CA ASN A 445 -33.74 -7.54 9.73
C ASN A 445 -33.67 -7.30 8.22
N ASP A 446 -34.77 -6.85 7.64
CA ASP A 446 -34.88 -6.56 6.21
C ASP A 446 -34.07 -5.33 5.76
N LEU A 447 -33.62 -4.50 6.69
CA LEU A 447 -32.82 -3.30 6.43
C LEU A 447 -31.31 -3.56 6.51
N LEU A 448 -30.90 -4.76 6.93
CA LEU A 448 -29.51 -5.13 7.11
C LEU A 448 -29.01 -5.97 5.92
N ARG A 449 -28.00 -5.46 5.21
CA ARG A 449 -27.21 -6.23 4.24
C ARG A 449 -25.93 -6.71 4.93
N VAL A 450 -25.64 -8.00 4.86
CA VAL A 450 -24.44 -8.61 5.46
C VAL A 450 -23.64 -9.35 4.41
N TRP A 451 -22.41 -8.91 4.24
CA TRP A 451 -21.40 -9.55 3.41
C TRP A 451 -20.33 -10.16 4.28
N VAL A 452 -19.84 -11.34 3.88
CA VAL A 452 -18.79 -12.06 4.60
C VAL A 452 -17.71 -12.45 3.61
N THR A 453 -16.45 -12.28 3.97
CA THR A 453 -15.29 -12.72 3.16
C THR A 453 -14.63 -13.92 3.83
N SER A 454 -14.24 -14.94 3.05
CA SER A 454 -13.65 -16.17 3.56
C SER A 454 -12.71 -16.81 2.55
N LEU A 455 -11.65 -17.47 3.03
CA LEU A 455 -10.95 -18.46 2.21
C LEU A 455 -11.87 -19.66 1.86
N PRO A 456 -11.53 -20.45 0.83
CA PRO A 456 -12.25 -21.66 0.47
C PRO A 456 -12.07 -22.77 1.53
N SER A 457 -12.76 -22.62 2.64
CA SER A 457 -13.15 -23.66 3.58
C SER A 457 -14.66 -23.76 3.52
N ASP A 458 -15.24 -24.95 3.40
CA ASP A 458 -16.70 -25.11 3.28
C ASP A 458 -17.39 -24.82 4.63
N PRO A 459 -17.94 -23.62 4.88
CA PRO A 459 -18.59 -23.31 6.14
C PRO A 459 -20.08 -23.59 5.91
N SER A 460 -20.40 -24.82 5.48
CA SER A 460 -21.67 -25.14 4.83
C SER A 460 -22.89 -24.93 5.73
N ASN A 461 -22.72 -24.92 7.05
CA ASN A 461 -23.85 -24.87 7.97
C ASN A 461 -24.33 -23.46 8.33
N TYR A 462 -23.46 -22.47 8.49
CA TYR A 462 -23.85 -21.11 8.87
C TYR A 462 -24.40 -20.31 7.69
N PHE A 463 -23.87 -20.58 6.50
CA PHE A 463 -24.13 -19.77 5.31
C PHE A 463 -25.12 -20.44 4.34
N LYS A 464 -26.03 -21.29 4.84
CA LYS A 464 -27.04 -21.96 4.00
C LYS A 464 -27.98 -20.95 3.31
N ALA A 465 -28.31 -19.87 4.01
CA ALA A 465 -29.20 -18.82 3.50
C ALA A 465 -28.47 -17.75 2.66
N TYR A 466 -27.15 -17.88 2.46
CA TYR A 466 -26.35 -16.88 1.77
C TYR A 466 -26.23 -17.20 0.29
N THR A 467 -26.23 -16.15 -0.53
CA THR A 467 -25.71 -16.26 -1.89
C THR A 467 -24.19 -16.39 -1.79
N LYS A 468 -23.64 -17.47 -2.36
CA LYS A 468 -22.21 -17.75 -2.35
C LYS A 468 -21.59 -17.24 -3.64
N ILE A 469 -20.57 -16.41 -3.55
CA ILE A 469 -19.82 -15.89 -4.69
C ILE A 469 -18.41 -16.47 -4.61
N TYR A 470 -18.12 -17.38 -5.53
CA TYR A 470 -16.82 -18.03 -5.62
C TYR A 470 -15.93 -17.26 -6.60
N PHE A 471 -14.73 -16.93 -6.14
CA PHE A 471 -13.66 -16.50 -7.02
C PHE A 471 -12.95 -17.75 -7.57
N PRO A 472 -12.69 -17.82 -8.88
CA PRO A 472 -11.88 -18.87 -9.44
C PRO A 472 -10.52 -18.84 -8.76
N LYS A 473 -10.00 -20.03 -8.45
CA LYS A 473 -8.61 -20.14 -8.02
C LYS A 473 -7.75 -19.53 -9.12
N SER A 474 -6.86 -18.60 -8.76
CA SER A 474 -5.89 -18.07 -9.70
C SER A 474 -5.09 -19.26 -10.22
N ASN A 475 -5.32 -19.66 -11.47
CA ASN A 475 -4.51 -20.69 -12.10
C ASN A 475 -3.09 -20.12 -12.17
N GLU A 476 -2.10 -20.84 -11.63
CA GLU A 476 -0.67 -20.45 -11.70
C GLU A 476 -0.20 -20.16 -13.15
N ASN A 477 -0.93 -20.69 -14.14
CA ASN A 477 -0.68 -20.49 -15.57
C ASN A 477 -1.31 -19.21 -16.16
N GLU A 478 -2.36 -18.63 -15.57
CA GLU A 478 -2.95 -17.36 -16.06
C GLU A 478 -2.18 -16.13 -15.58
N THR A 479 -1.44 -16.24 -14.48
CA THR A 479 -0.46 -15.23 -14.08
C THR A 479 0.71 -15.10 -15.08
N GLN A 480 0.95 -16.10 -15.94
CA GLN A 480 1.95 -16.00 -17.01
C GLN A 480 1.40 -15.36 -18.29
N SER A 481 0.12 -15.57 -18.65
CA SER A 481 -0.44 -15.07 -19.92
C SER A 481 -0.90 -13.60 -19.86
N SER A 482 -1.23 -13.11 -18.67
CA SER A 482 -1.68 -11.73 -18.45
C SER A 482 -0.54 -10.70 -18.43
N ILE A 483 0.71 -11.14 -18.32
CA ILE A 483 1.91 -10.27 -18.40
C ILE A 483 2.33 -10.04 -19.88
N THR A 484 1.83 -10.84 -20.82
CA THR A 484 2.23 -10.78 -22.24
C THR A 484 1.51 -9.73 -23.11
N ASN A 485 0.51 -9.00 -22.58
CA ASN A 485 -0.24 -7.98 -23.33
C ASN A 485 -0.25 -6.61 -22.62
N LEU A 486 0.93 -6.09 -22.31
CA LEU A 486 1.16 -4.67 -22.02
C LEU A 486 2.30 -4.15 -22.91
#